data_AF-A0A2J8M896-F1
#
_entry.id   AF-A0A2J8M896-F1
#
_cell.length_a   1.000
_cell.length_b   1.000
_cell.length_c   1.000
_cell.angle_alpha   90.00
_cell.angle_beta   90.00
_cell.angle_gamma   90.00
#
_symmetry.space_group_name_H-M   'P 1'
#
loop_
_entity.id
_entity.type
_entity.pdbx_description
1 polymer ?
#
loop_
_entity_poly.entity_id
_entity_poly.type
_entity_poly.pdbx_seq_one_letter_code
_entity_poly.pdbx_strand_id
1 'polypeptide(L)'
;MAAGETQLYAKVSNKLKGRSSPSLLEPLLAMGFPVHTALKALAATGKKTAEEALAWLHDHCNDPSLDDPIPQEYALFLCPTGPLLEKLQEFWRESKRQCAKNRAHEVFPHVTLCDFFTCEDQKVECLYEALKRAGDRLLGSFPTAVPLALHSSISYLGFFVNGSPADVIREFAMTFATEASLLADCSVKPCTKQLHLTLAHKFYPHHQRTLEQLARAIPLGHSCQWTAALYSRDMRFVHYQTLRALFQYKPQNVDELTLSPGDYIFVDPTQQDEASEGWVIGISQRTGCRGFLPENYTDRASESDTWVKHRMYTFSLATDLNSRRDGEASSRCSGEFLPQTARSLSSLQALQATVARKSVLVVRHGERVDQIFGKAWLQQCSTPD
;
A
#
# COMPACT_ATOMS: atom_id res chain seq x y z
N MET A 1 -33.54 -38.32 -23.24
CA MET A 1 -32.21 -38.96 -23.44
C MET A 1 -31.50 -38.20 -24.55
N ALA A 2 -30.67 -37.25 -24.18
CA ALA A 2 -29.85 -36.47 -25.10
C ALA A 2 -28.40 -36.63 -24.65
N ALA A 3 -27.63 -37.32 -25.49
CA ALA A 3 -26.19 -37.40 -25.42
C ALA A 3 -25.61 -36.39 -26.43
N GLY A 4 -24.52 -35.72 -26.05
CA GLY A 4 -23.86 -34.65 -26.80
C GLY A 4 -23.93 -33.34 -25.99
N GLU A 5 -22.85 -32.65 -25.64
CA GLU A 5 -21.52 -32.56 -26.23
C GLU A 5 -20.49 -32.34 -25.12
N THR A 6 -19.43 -33.12 -25.11
CA THR A 6 -18.26 -32.94 -24.24
C THR A 6 -17.06 -32.81 -25.17
N GLN A 7 -16.63 -31.59 -25.48
CA GLN A 7 -15.29 -31.24 -25.98
C GLN A 7 -15.24 -29.75 -26.31
N LEU A 8 -14.50 -28.96 -25.52
CA LEU A 8 -13.80 -27.74 -25.96
C LEU A 8 -12.89 -27.24 -24.82
N TYR A 9 -11.94 -28.08 -24.41
CA TYR A 9 -10.73 -27.64 -23.73
C TYR A 9 -9.55 -28.33 -24.40
N ALA A 10 -9.02 -27.72 -25.45
CA ALA A 10 -7.75 -28.12 -26.04
C ALA A 10 -7.00 -26.91 -26.61
N LYS A 11 -5.89 -26.61 -25.93
CA LYS A 11 -4.61 -26.15 -26.49
C LYS A 11 -4.59 -24.82 -27.24
N VAL A 12 -4.12 -23.79 -26.53
CA VAL A 12 -3.01 -22.94 -27.04
C VAL A 12 -2.03 -22.70 -25.89
N SER A 13 -0.97 -23.49 -25.82
CA SER A 13 0.22 -23.19 -25.03
C SER A 13 1.27 -22.65 -25.99
N ASN A 14 1.50 -21.34 -25.95
CA ASN A 14 2.65 -20.74 -26.62
C ASN A 14 3.75 -20.50 -25.59
N LYS A 15 4.87 -21.20 -25.80
CA LYS A 15 6.08 -21.17 -24.97
C LYS A 15 6.78 -19.81 -25.09
N LEU A 16 6.73 -19.01 -24.02
CA LEU A 16 7.80 -18.08 -23.69
C LEU A 16 8.64 -18.72 -22.58
N LYS A 17 9.77 -19.32 -22.97
CA LYS A 17 10.81 -19.78 -22.03
C LYS A 17 11.56 -18.57 -21.49
N GLY A 18 10.95 -17.86 -20.55
CA GLY A 18 11.65 -17.13 -19.49
C GLY A 18 11.66 -18.02 -18.25
N ARG A 19 12.72 -17.98 -17.44
CA ARG A 19 12.85 -18.69 -16.15
C ARG A 19 11.54 -18.53 -15.35
N SER A 20 10.65 -19.52 -15.39
CA SER A 20 9.32 -19.41 -14.80
C SER A 20 9.48 -19.56 -13.30
N SER A 21 9.19 -18.51 -12.54
CA SER A 21 8.88 -18.65 -11.12
C SER A 21 7.82 -19.74 -10.95
N PRO A 22 7.90 -20.59 -9.91
CA PRO A 22 6.85 -21.57 -9.66
C PRO A 22 5.51 -20.83 -9.57
N SER A 23 4.50 -21.36 -10.24
CA SER A 23 3.18 -20.75 -10.27
C SER A 23 2.61 -20.75 -8.86
N LEU A 24 2.38 -19.56 -8.28
CA LEU A 24 1.77 -19.41 -6.95
C LEU A 24 0.36 -20.02 -6.86
N LEU A 25 -0.24 -20.32 -8.01
CA LEU A 25 -1.56 -20.93 -8.13
C LEU A 25 -1.55 -22.43 -7.83
N GLU A 26 -0.49 -23.15 -8.21
CA GLU A 26 -0.44 -24.61 -8.12
C GLU A 26 -0.67 -25.16 -6.70
N PRO A 27 -0.06 -24.59 -5.63
CA PRO A 27 -0.32 -25.04 -4.26
C PRO A 27 -1.79 -24.90 -3.86
N LEU A 28 -2.43 -23.79 -4.25
CA LEU A 28 -3.85 -23.52 -3.93
C LEU A 28 -4.78 -24.51 -4.63
N LEU A 29 -4.51 -24.84 -5.89
CA LEU A 29 -5.28 -25.84 -6.62
C LEU A 29 -5.08 -27.24 -6.04
N ALA A 30 -3.87 -27.59 -5.60
CA ALA A 30 -3.59 -28.87 -4.96
C ALA A 30 -4.34 -29.06 -3.64
N MET A 31 -4.71 -27.96 -2.96
CA MET A 31 -5.57 -27.96 -1.77
C MET A 31 -7.08 -28.00 -2.10
N GLY A 32 -7.44 -27.99 -3.38
CA GLY A 32 -8.83 -28.12 -3.85
C GLY A 32 -9.59 -26.81 -3.99
N PHE A 33 -8.94 -25.65 -3.88
CA PHE A 33 -9.61 -24.36 -4.12
C PHE A 33 -9.95 -24.20 -5.61
N PRO A 34 -11.14 -23.68 -5.95
CA PRO A 34 -11.49 -23.33 -7.32
C PRO A 34 -10.51 -22.32 -7.92
N VAL A 35 -10.28 -22.40 -9.23
CA VAL A 35 -9.29 -21.58 -9.94
C VAL A 35 -9.57 -20.08 -9.79
N HIS A 36 -10.83 -19.66 -9.95
CA HIS A 36 -11.20 -18.25 -9.84
C HIS A 36 -10.99 -17.71 -8.42
N THR A 37 -11.37 -18.48 -7.40
CA THR A 37 -11.20 -18.12 -5.99
C THR A 37 -9.73 -18.02 -5.59
N ALA A 38 -8.90 -18.96 -6.05
CA ALA A 38 -7.45 -18.93 -5.83
C ALA A 38 -6.78 -17.73 -6.52
N LEU A 39 -7.20 -17.40 -7.76
CA LEU A 39 -6.71 -16.23 -8.48
C LEU A 39 -7.13 -14.91 -7.81
N LYS A 40 -8.37 -14.82 -7.32
CA LYS A 40 -8.87 -13.67 -6.55
C LYS A 40 -8.02 -13.46 -5.30
N ALA A 41 -7.76 -14.52 -4.52
CA ALA A 41 -6.94 -14.44 -3.33
C ALA A 41 -5.49 -14.01 -3.63
N LEU A 42 -4.92 -14.55 -4.70
CA LEU A 42 -3.60 -14.13 -5.19
C LEU A 42 -3.59 -12.66 -5.59
N ALA A 43 -4.61 -12.18 -6.30
CA ALA A 43 -4.73 -10.77 -6.63
C ALA A 43 -4.90 -9.92 -5.36
N ALA A 44 -5.75 -10.32 -4.42
CA ALA A 44 -6.06 -9.58 -3.17
C ALA A 44 -4.86 -9.47 -2.23
N THR A 45 -3.86 -10.33 -2.41
CA THR A 45 -2.60 -10.33 -1.63
C THR A 45 -1.42 -9.79 -2.44
N GLY A 46 -1.64 -9.29 -3.65
CA GLY A 46 -0.61 -8.68 -4.50
C GLY A 46 0.33 -9.70 -5.16
N LYS A 47 -0.08 -10.99 -5.19
CA LYS A 47 0.70 -12.13 -5.70
C LYS A 47 2.10 -12.16 -5.09
N LYS A 48 2.18 -12.04 -3.77
CA LYS A 48 3.43 -12.09 -3.01
C LYS A 48 3.87 -13.52 -2.73
N THR A 49 3.01 -14.31 -2.09
CA THR A 49 3.28 -15.71 -1.73
C THR A 49 1.99 -16.53 -1.79
N ALA A 50 2.12 -17.86 -1.90
CA ALA A 50 0.97 -18.76 -1.87
C ALA A 50 0.37 -18.85 -0.46
N GLU A 51 1.21 -18.70 0.58
CA GLU A 51 0.84 -18.74 1.99
C GLU A 51 -0.05 -17.56 2.39
N GLU A 52 0.27 -16.34 1.92
CA GLU A 52 -0.57 -15.17 2.16
C GLU A 52 -1.94 -15.31 1.49
N ALA A 53 -1.97 -15.81 0.25
CA ALA A 53 -3.23 -16.06 -0.45
C ALA A 53 -4.06 -17.16 0.23
N LEU A 54 -3.41 -18.21 0.73
CA LEU A 54 -4.08 -19.26 1.50
C LEU A 54 -4.68 -18.71 2.81
N ALA A 55 -3.91 -17.90 3.56
CA ALA A 55 -4.40 -17.26 4.77
C ALA A 55 -5.62 -16.37 4.47
N TRP A 56 -5.55 -15.59 3.39
CA TRP A 56 -6.67 -14.76 2.94
C TRP A 56 -7.92 -15.61 2.64
N LEU A 57 -7.78 -16.74 1.95
CA LEU A 57 -8.89 -17.67 1.66
C LEU A 57 -9.51 -18.25 2.94
N HIS A 58 -8.70 -18.59 3.93
CA HIS A 58 -9.20 -19.07 5.21
C HIS A 58 -9.98 -17.99 5.96
N ASP A 59 -9.48 -16.76 5.99
CA ASP A 59 -10.18 -15.66 6.66
C ASP A 59 -11.49 -15.29 5.93
N HIS A 60 -11.54 -15.45 4.61
CA HIS A 60 -12.72 -15.17 3.76
C HIS A 60 -13.63 -16.38 3.56
N CYS A 61 -13.47 -17.46 4.33
CA CYS A 61 -14.29 -18.68 4.14
C CYS A 61 -15.81 -18.45 4.31
N ASN A 62 -16.20 -17.37 4.99
CA ASN A 62 -17.60 -16.94 5.17
C ASN A 62 -17.93 -15.63 4.40
N ASP A 63 -17.08 -15.18 3.47
CA ASP A 63 -17.38 -14.02 2.62
C ASP A 63 -18.49 -14.41 1.61
N PRO A 64 -19.68 -13.79 1.66
CA PRO A 64 -20.80 -14.14 0.77
C PRO A 64 -20.52 -13.84 -0.71
N SER A 65 -19.49 -13.06 -1.01
CA SER A 65 -19.10 -12.61 -2.34
C SER A 65 -17.72 -13.12 -2.76
N LEU A 66 -17.20 -14.14 -2.07
CA LEU A 66 -15.93 -14.79 -2.39
C LEU A 66 -15.90 -15.34 -3.83
N ASP A 67 -17.03 -15.84 -4.32
CA ASP A 67 -17.14 -16.44 -5.66
C ASP A 67 -17.61 -15.47 -6.75
N ASP A 68 -18.00 -14.24 -6.38
CA ASP A 68 -18.47 -13.26 -7.36
C ASP A 68 -17.35 -12.89 -8.34
N PRO A 69 -17.59 -12.76 -9.65
CA PRO A 69 -16.56 -12.45 -10.64
C PRO A 69 -16.26 -10.93 -10.67
N ILE A 70 -15.99 -10.35 -9.50
CA ILE A 70 -15.71 -8.94 -9.30
C ILE A 70 -14.18 -8.74 -9.32
N PRO A 71 -13.61 -8.14 -10.38
CA PRO A 71 -12.17 -7.89 -10.45
C PRO A 71 -11.77 -6.77 -9.49
N GLN A 72 -10.47 -6.64 -9.25
CA GLN A 72 -9.95 -5.46 -8.58
C GLN A 72 -9.81 -4.26 -9.51
N GLU A 73 -9.85 -3.07 -8.93
CA GLU A 73 -9.44 -1.84 -9.59
C GLU A 73 -7.96 -1.58 -9.33
N TYR A 74 -7.23 -1.25 -10.38
CA TYR A 74 -5.80 -0.97 -10.37
C TYR A 74 -5.54 0.49 -10.73
N ALA A 75 -4.44 1.04 -10.22
CA ALA A 75 -3.92 2.33 -10.63
C ALA A 75 -2.40 2.34 -10.58
N LEU A 76 -1.80 3.07 -11.53
CA LEU A 76 -0.37 3.27 -11.61
C LEU A 76 -0.01 4.66 -11.09
N PHE A 77 0.92 4.70 -10.15
CA PHE A 77 1.39 5.93 -9.52
C PHE A 77 2.91 6.05 -9.68
N LEU A 78 3.40 7.27 -9.84
CA LEU A 78 4.83 7.57 -9.70
C LEU A 78 5.09 8.09 -8.29
N CYS A 79 5.85 7.34 -7.51
CA CYS A 79 6.10 7.60 -6.10
C CYS A 79 7.53 8.14 -5.91
N PRO A 80 7.72 9.25 -5.17
CA PRO A 80 9.03 9.66 -4.73
C PRO A 80 9.56 8.68 -3.68
N THR A 81 10.87 8.50 -3.63
CA THR A 81 11.54 7.65 -2.64
C THR A 81 12.73 8.39 -2.02
N GLY A 82 13.27 7.85 -0.91
CA GLY A 82 14.41 8.42 -0.21
C GLY A 82 14.09 9.77 0.48
N PRO A 83 15.05 10.72 0.53
CA PRO A 83 14.94 11.93 1.36
C PRO A 83 13.71 12.82 1.04
N LEU A 84 13.28 12.86 -0.22
CA LEU A 84 12.09 13.62 -0.59
C LEU A 84 10.83 13.03 0.05
N LEU A 85 10.69 11.69 0.04
CA LEU A 85 9.55 11.02 0.66
C LEU A 85 9.50 11.29 2.18
N GLU A 86 10.65 11.24 2.86
CA GLU A 86 10.74 11.55 4.29
C GLU A 86 10.26 12.98 4.59
N LYS A 87 10.65 13.96 3.77
CA LYS A 87 10.23 15.35 3.92
C LYS A 87 8.75 15.56 3.61
N LEU A 88 8.19 14.83 2.64
CA LEU A 88 6.76 14.83 2.36
C LEU A 88 5.95 14.22 3.51
N GLN A 89 6.45 13.15 4.13
CA GLN A 89 5.83 12.55 5.31
C GLN A 89 5.90 13.47 6.54
N GLU A 90 7.02 14.17 6.72
CA GLU A 90 7.16 15.20 7.75
C GLU A 90 6.16 16.35 7.54
N PHE A 91 6.05 16.84 6.30
CA PHE A 91 5.05 17.83 5.92
C PHE A 91 3.64 17.36 6.31
N TRP A 92 3.27 16.11 6.00
CA TRP A 92 1.94 15.60 6.33
C TRP A 92 1.66 15.43 7.80
N ARG A 93 2.66 14.98 8.56
CA ARG A 93 2.54 14.91 10.02
C ARG A 93 2.24 16.29 10.58
N GLU A 94 2.95 17.30 10.11
CA GLU A 94 2.84 18.66 10.60
C GLU A 94 1.57 19.37 10.10
N SER A 95 1.20 19.18 8.84
CA SER A 95 -0.05 19.72 8.28
C SER A 95 -1.27 19.11 8.95
N LYS A 96 -1.26 17.80 9.24
CA LYS A 96 -2.36 17.15 9.96
C LYS A 96 -2.48 17.69 11.40
N ARG A 97 -1.34 17.98 12.05
CA ARG A 97 -1.29 18.54 13.41
C ARG A 97 -1.80 19.98 13.47
N GLN A 98 -1.40 20.84 12.53
CA GLN A 98 -1.73 22.26 12.56
C GLN A 98 -3.02 22.63 11.81
N CYS A 99 -3.45 21.81 10.85
CA CYS A 99 -4.50 22.15 9.90
C CYS A 99 -5.56 21.05 9.73
N ALA A 100 -5.57 20.05 10.63
CA ALA A 100 -6.41 18.86 10.60
C ALA A 100 -6.22 17.98 9.34
N LYS A 101 -6.89 16.82 9.32
CA LYS A 101 -6.87 15.90 8.17
C LYS A 101 -7.64 16.54 7.00
N ASN A 102 -6.95 16.75 5.88
CA ASN A 102 -7.56 17.01 4.56
C ASN A 102 -7.43 15.79 3.64
N ARG A 103 -8.04 15.84 2.44
CA ARG A 103 -8.14 14.70 1.52
C ARG A 103 -6.81 14.20 0.94
N ALA A 104 -5.75 15.02 0.94
CA ALA A 104 -4.44 14.57 0.47
C ALA A 104 -3.86 13.47 1.38
N HIS A 105 -4.25 13.42 2.66
CA HIS A 105 -3.76 12.42 3.60
C HIS A 105 -4.44 11.05 3.43
N GLU A 106 -5.44 10.92 2.57
CA GLU A 106 -6.12 9.63 2.30
C GLU A 106 -5.25 8.69 1.44
N VAL A 107 -4.31 9.26 0.69
CA VAL A 107 -3.39 8.54 -0.20
C VAL A 107 -1.96 8.88 0.16
N PHE A 108 -0.97 8.02 -0.13
CA PHE A 108 0.47 8.28 0.03
C PHE A 108 0.99 9.33 -0.97
N PRO A 109 2.17 9.99 -0.79
CA PRO A 109 2.62 11.04 -1.71
C PRO A 109 2.94 10.45 -3.08
N HIS A 110 2.30 10.95 -4.14
CA HIS A 110 2.41 10.36 -5.48
C HIS A 110 2.07 11.35 -6.60
N VAL A 111 2.42 10.98 -7.83
CA VAL A 111 1.89 11.55 -9.06
C VAL A 111 1.02 10.49 -9.75
N THR A 112 -0.24 10.81 -10.05
CA THR A 112 -1.17 9.89 -10.73
C THR A 112 -0.81 9.77 -12.21
N LEU A 113 -0.59 8.55 -12.70
CA LEU A 113 -0.21 8.30 -14.10
C LEU A 113 -1.37 7.85 -14.98
N CYS A 114 -2.40 7.23 -14.41
CA CYS A 114 -3.60 6.81 -15.12
C CYS A 114 -4.83 6.87 -14.21
N ASP A 115 -6.02 6.87 -14.82
CA ASP A 115 -7.26 6.62 -14.10
C ASP A 115 -7.27 5.19 -13.51
N PHE A 116 -8.12 4.93 -12.53
CA PHE A 116 -8.38 3.56 -12.09
C PHE A 116 -8.97 2.74 -13.25
N PHE A 117 -8.53 1.49 -13.36
CA PHE A 117 -8.97 0.54 -14.39
C PHE A 117 -9.11 -0.86 -13.81
N THR A 118 -9.95 -1.70 -14.39
CA THR A 118 -10.12 -3.08 -13.93
C THR A 118 -9.19 -4.03 -14.68
N CYS A 119 -8.78 -5.11 -14.01
CA CYS A 119 -8.03 -6.21 -14.61
C CYS A 119 -8.55 -7.53 -14.06
N GLU A 120 -8.83 -8.49 -14.94
CA GLU A 120 -9.22 -9.85 -14.53
C GLU A 120 -8.08 -10.51 -13.74
N ASP A 121 -8.41 -11.23 -12.66
CA ASP A 121 -7.43 -11.83 -11.74
C ASP A 121 -6.43 -12.79 -12.45
N GLN A 122 -6.90 -13.46 -13.51
CA GLN A 122 -6.09 -14.34 -14.35
C GLN A 122 -5.04 -13.59 -15.19
N LYS A 123 -5.28 -12.30 -15.51
CA LYS A 123 -4.42 -11.47 -16.39
C LYS A 123 -3.45 -10.58 -15.62
N VAL A 124 -3.49 -10.58 -14.28
CA VAL A 124 -2.64 -9.72 -13.43
C VAL A 124 -1.13 -9.93 -13.66
N GLU A 125 -0.68 -11.15 -13.98
CA GLU A 125 0.73 -11.37 -14.33
C GLU A 125 1.10 -10.71 -15.67
N CYS A 126 0.20 -10.73 -16.64
CA CYS A 126 0.38 -9.99 -17.89
C CYS A 126 0.45 -8.48 -17.65
N LEU A 127 -0.32 -7.97 -16.68
CA LEU A 127 -0.26 -6.56 -16.26
C LEU A 127 1.09 -6.21 -15.63
N TYR A 128 1.70 -7.12 -14.86
CA TYR A 128 3.05 -6.93 -14.31
C TYR A 128 4.10 -6.88 -15.42
N GLU A 129 3.98 -7.77 -16.41
CA GLU A 129 4.86 -7.77 -17.58
C GLU A 129 4.69 -6.48 -18.40
N ALA A 130 3.47 -5.96 -18.53
CA ALA A 130 3.22 -4.68 -19.17
C ALA A 130 3.93 -3.52 -18.45
N LEU A 131 3.87 -3.47 -17.11
CA LEU A 131 4.63 -2.49 -16.33
C LEU A 131 6.14 -2.62 -16.56
N LYS A 132 6.66 -3.84 -16.53
CA LYS A 132 8.08 -4.11 -16.76
C LYS A 132 8.52 -3.66 -18.15
N ARG A 133 7.79 -4.01 -19.21
CA ARG A 133 8.10 -3.62 -20.60
C ARG A 133 8.06 -2.11 -20.81
N ALA A 134 7.06 -1.45 -20.25
CA ALA A 134 6.97 0.01 -20.32
C ALA A 134 8.13 0.68 -19.58
N GLY A 135 8.50 0.16 -18.41
CA GLY A 135 9.65 0.62 -17.65
C GLY A 135 10.96 0.44 -18.40
N ASP A 136 11.23 -0.78 -18.88
CA ASP A 136 12.46 -1.13 -19.61
C ASP A 136 12.65 -0.29 -20.87
N ARG A 137 11.55 0.02 -21.58
CA ARG A 137 11.58 0.86 -22.79
C ARG A 137 12.05 2.27 -22.49
N LEU A 138 11.61 2.86 -21.37
CA LEU A 138 11.93 4.26 -21.03
C LEU A 138 13.04 4.41 -19.99
N LEU A 139 13.63 3.31 -19.48
CA LEU A 139 14.68 3.36 -18.46
C LEU A 139 15.85 4.27 -18.87
N GLY A 140 16.27 4.23 -20.14
CA GLY A 140 17.40 5.03 -20.64
C GLY A 140 17.09 6.52 -20.86
N SER A 141 15.82 6.89 -21.06
CA SER A 141 15.38 8.27 -21.27
C SER A 141 14.75 8.90 -20.03
N PHE A 142 14.52 8.11 -18.98
CA PHE A 142 13.87 8.58 -17.76
C PHE A 142 14.69 9.71 -17.10
N PRO A 143 14.04 10.81 -16.68
CA PRO A 143 14.75 11.96 -16.13
C PRO A 143 15.52 11.62 -14.86
N THR A 144 16.81 12.00 -14.81
CA THR A 144 17.67 11.85 -13.62
C THR A 144 17.22 12.74 -12.46
N ALA A 145 16.53 13.84 -12.75
CA ALA A 145 15.89 14.71 -11.78
C ALA A 145 14.52 15.16 -12.31
N VAL A 146 13.50 15.10 -11.45
CA VAL A 146 12.14 15.56 -11.75
C VAL A 146 11.92 16.91 -11.07
N PRO A 147 11.94 18.04 -11.81
CA PRO A 147 11.76 19.35 -11.23
C PRO A 147 10.33 19.53 -10.73
N LEU A 148 10.20 19.91 -9.47
CA LEU A 148 8.94 20.14 -8.78
C LEU A 148 8.72 21.64 -8.58
N ALA A 149 7.61 22.18 -9.08
CA ALA A 149 7.23 23.58 -8.92
C ALA A 149 6.04 23.71 -7.96
N LEU A 150 6.21 24.44 -6.86
CA LEU A 150 5.14 24.65 -5.89
C LEU A 150 4.03 25.53 -6.49
N HIS A 151 2.80 25.05 -6.39
CA HIS A 151 1.59 25.82 -6.70
C HIS A 151 0.66 25.80 -5.50
N SER A 152 0.19 26.99 -5.11
CA SER A 152 -0.86 27.19 -4.10
C SER A 152 -2.07 27.88 -4.72
N SER A 153 -3.28 27.51 -4.27
CA SER A 153 -4.54 28.19 -4.55
C SER A 153 -5.44 28.12 -3.30
N ILE A 154 -6.65 28.69 -3.38
CA ILE A 154 -7.57 28.83 -2.24
C ILE A 154 -7.92 27.53 -1.51
N SER A 155 -7.80 26.38 -2.17
CA SER A 155 -8.18 25.07 -1.62
C SER A 155 -7.34 23.91 -2.17
N TYR A 156 -6.20 24.23 -2.80
CA TYR A 156 -5.27 23.25 -3.34
C TYR A 156 -3.82 23.71 -3.15
N LEU A 157 -2.96 22.77 -2.80
CA LEU A 157 -1.53 22.96 -2.65
C LEU A 157 -0.82 21.71 -3.16
N GLY A 158 0.15 21.87 -4.05
CA GLY A 158 0.87 20.73 -4.61
C GLY A 158 2.09 21.16 -5.41
N PHE A 159 2.89 20.17 -5.79
CA PHE A 159 4.02 20.34 -6.70
C PHE A 159 3.62 19.90 -8.10
N PHE A 160 3.91 20.71 -9.11
CA PHE A 160 3.70 20.36 -10.52
C PHE A 160 5.01 19.95 -11.17
N VAL A 161 4.94 18.96 -12.05
CA VAL A 161 6.05 18.51 -12.89
C VAL A 161 5.93 19.19 -14.25
N ASN A 162 6.97 19.90 -14.66
CA ASN A 162 6.97 20.73 -15.86
C ASN A 162 8.10 20.37 -16.84
N GLY A 163 7.93 20.78 -18.09
CA GLY A 163 8.94 20.64 -19.15
C GLY A 163 9.17 19.20 -19.61
N SER A 164 10.35 18.97 -20.21
CA SER A 164 10.73 17.67 -20.80
C SER A 164 10.57 16.46 -19.86
N PRO A 165 10.91 16.52 -18.55
CA PRO A 165 10.66 15.41 -17.63
C PRO A 165 9.20 14.98 -17.56
N ALA A 166 8.26 15.94 -17.63
CA ALA A 166 6.83 15.62 -17.64
C ALA A 166 6.42 14.88 -18.92
N ASP A 167 7.03 15.21 -20.06
CA ASP A 167 6.75 14.57 -21.35
C ASP A 167 7.17 13.10 -21.33
N VAL A 168 8.37 12.80 -20.80
CA VAL A 168 8.86 11.41 -20.65
C VAL A 168 7.97 10.60 -19.69
N ILE A 169 7.53 11.20 -18.58
CA ILE A 169 6.62 10.52 -17.63
C ILE A 169 5.25 10.23 -18.28
N ARG A 170 4.74 11.14 -19.12
CA ARG A 170 3.50 10.90 -19.88
C ARG A 170 3.69 9.81 -20.94
N GLU A 171 4.83 9.80 -21.63
CA GLU A 171 5.18 8.74 -22.58
C GLU A 171 5.26 7.37 -21.89
N PHE A 172 5.81 7.31 -20.68
CA PHE A 172 5.81 6.10 -19.85
C PHE A 172 4.38 5.62 -19.57
N ALA A 173 3.50 6.51 -19.14
CA ALA A 173 2.10 6.19 -18.86
C ALA A 173 1.34 5.71 -20.12
N MET A 174 1.60 6.31 -21.28
CA MET A 174 1.02 5.89 -22.57
C MET A 174 1.54 4.51 -23.01
N THR A 175 2.84 4.28 -22.82
CA THR A 175 3.47 2.99 -23.13
C THR A 175 2.89 1.90 -22.23
N PHE A 176 2.76 2.15 -20.93
CA PHE A 176 2.10 1.23 -20.01
C PHE A 176 0.66 0.92 -20.44
N ALA A 177 -0.13 1.93 -20.80
CA ALA A 177 -1.50 1.72 -21.25
C ALA A 177 -1.58 0.84 -22.51
N THR A 178 -0.65 1.02 -23.45
CA THR A 178 -0.58 0.22 -24.67
C THR A 178 -0.17 -1.22 -24.36
N GLU A 179 0.87 -1.43 -23.57
CA GLU A 179 1.32 -2.78 -23.18
C GLU A 179 0.25 -3.50 -22.33
N ALA A 180 -0.45 -2.79 -21.43
CA ALA A 180 -1.53 -3.33 -20.62
C ALA A 180 -2.75 -3.74 -21.48
N SER A 181 -3.07 -2.96 -22.51
CA SER A 181 -4.10 -3.32 -23.47
C SER A 181 -3.70 -4.53 -24.32
N LEU A 182 -2.44 -4.64 -24.72
CA LEU A 182 -1.94 -5.74 -25.55
C LEU A 182 -1.79 -7.06 -24.79
N LEU A 183 -1.36 -7.01 -23.52
CA LEU A 183 -1.01 -8.21 -22.75
C LEU A 183 -2.12 -8.66 -21.81
N ALA A 184 -2.91 -7.73 -21.29
CA ALA A 184 -3.88 -8.00 -20.23
C ALA A 184 -5.32 -7.56 -20.60
N ASP A 185 -5.57 -7.15 -21.86
CA ASP A 185 -6.84 -6.60 -22.33
C ASP A 185 -7.40 -5.45 -21.47
N CYS A 186 -6.52 -4.69 -20.81
CA CYS A 186 -6.92 -3.62 -19.90
C CYS A 186 -7.11 -2.30 -20.64
N SER A 187 -8.23 -1.63 -20.41
CA SER A 187 -8.48 -0.28 -20.92
C SER A 187 -7.94 0.77 -19.95
N VAL A 188 -6.66 1.08 -20.07
CA VAL A 188 -5.99 2.08 -19.22
C VAL A 188 -6.07 3.45 -19.88
N LYS A 189 -6.56 4.46 -19.17
CA LYS A 189 -6.57 5.86 -19.61
C LYS A 189 -5.42 6.64 -18.96
N PRO A 190 -4.36 7.01 -19.71
CA PRO A 190 -3.28 7.83 -19.16
C PRO A 190 -3.77 9.20 -18.68
N CYS A 191 -3.12 9.75 -17.66
CA CYS A 191 -3.44 11.07 -17.14
C CYS A 191 -3.17 12.15 -18.19
N THR A 192 -4.23 12.87 -18.58
CA THR A 192 -4.18 13.98 -19.55
C THR A 192 -3.97 15.34 -18.88
N LYS A 193 -4.19 15.42 -17.57
CA LYS A 193 -3.99 16.63 -16.77
C LYS A 193 -2.49 16.89 -16.57
N GLN A 194 -2.14 18.10 -16.15
CA GLN A 194 -0.78 18.41 -15.75
C GLN A 194 -0.37 17.49 -14.59
N LEU A 195 0.80 16.86 -14.71
CA LEU A 195 1.33 15.96 -13.70
C LEU A 195 1.63 16.73 -12.41
N HIS A 196 1.12 16.24 -11.30
CA HIS A 196 1.24 16.90 -10.01
C HIS A 196 1.32 15.91 -8.85
N LEU A 197 2.02 16.31 -7.80
CA LEU A 197 2.04 15.69 -6.49
C LEU A 197 1.22 16.57 -5.55
N THR A 198 0.11 16.05 -5.07
CA THR A 198 -0.79 16.80 -4.17
C THR A 198 -0.25 16.79 -2.74
N LEU A 199 -0.10 17.96 -2.12
CA LEU A 199 0.29 18.09 -0.72
C LEU A 199 -0.93 18.25 0.19
N ALA A 200 -1.88 19.09 -0.22
CA ALA A 200 -3.12 19.33 0.50
C ALA A 200 -4.21 19.75 -0.49
N HIS A 201 -5.45 19.28 -0.30
CA HIS A 201 -6.58 19.78 -1.08
C HIS A 201 -7.89 19.67 -0.30
N LYS A 202 -8.87 20.50 -0.68
CA LYS A 202 -10.14 20.67 0.04
C LYS A 202 -9.92 21.04 1.52
N PHE A 203 -8.88 21.82 1.81
CA PHE A 203 -8.64 22.39 3.14
C PHE A 203 -9.38 23.73 3.29
N TYR A 204 -9.61 24.14 4.53
CA TYR A 204 -10.23 25.45 4.81
C TYR A 204 -9.30 26.60 4.44
N PRO A 205 -9.79 27.70 3.85
CA PRO A 205 -8.95 28.82 3.40
C PRO A 205 -8.03 29.41 4.48
N HIS A 206 -8.44 29.40 5.75
CA HIS A 206 -7.61 29.91 6.85
C HIS A 206 -6.35 29.06 7.12
N HIS A 207 -6.30 27.82 6.65
CA HIS A 207 -5.11 26.97 6.73
C HIS A 207 -4.08 27.25 5.62
N GLN A 208 -4.45 27.99 4.57
CA GLN A 208 -3.61 28.17 3.38
C GLN A 208 -2.21 28.70 3.72
N ARG A 209 -2.11 29.75 4.54
CA ARG A 209 -0.84 30.38 4.89
C ARG A 209 0.11 29.41 5.59
N THR A 210 -0.41 28.64 6.54
CA THR A 210 0.36 27.64 7.29
C THR A 210 0.85 26.52 6.38
N LEU A 211 -0.05 26.00 5.53
CA LEU A 211 0.30 24.93 4.58
C LEU A 211 1.36 25.39 3.57
N GLU A 212 1.25 26.62 3.06
CA GLU A 212 2.26 27.19 2.17
C GLU A 212 3.63 27.35 2.84
N GLN A 213 3.66 27.79 4.12
CA GLN A 213 4.90 27.91 4.88
C GLN A 213 5.57 26.53 5.07
N LEU A 214 4.79 25.51 5.42
CA LEU A 214 5.29 24.14 5.54
C LEU A 214 5.79 23.60 4.20
N ALA A 215 5.08 23.86 3.10
CA ALA A 215 5.48 23.37 1.77
C ALA A 215 6.76 24.04 1.25
N ARG A 216 6.97 25.33 1.53
CA ARG A 216 8.22 26.04 1.18
C ARG A 216 9.44 25.52 1.93
N ALA A 217 9.25 24.85 3.08
CA ALA A 217 10.35 24.24 3.84
C ALA A 217 10.82 22.89 3.27
N ILE A 218 10.13 22.32 2.27
CA ILE A 218 10.51 21.05 1.65
C ILE A 218 11.70 21.29 0.70
N PRO A 219 12.86 20.66 0.92
CA PRO A 219 14.05 20.88 0.09
C PRO A 219 13.93 20.10 -1.23
N LEU A 220 13.63 20.82 -2.33
CA LEU A 220 13.44 20.24 -3.67
C LEU A 220 14.74 19.98 -4.44
N GLY A 221 15.89 20.41 -3.90
CA GLY A 221 17.19 20.38 -4.60
C GLY A 221 17.97 19.06 -4.54
N HIS A 222 17.48 18.04 -3.83
CA HIS A 222 18.18 16.75 -3.72
C HIS A 222 17.72 15.80 -4.82
N SER A 223 18.64 15.01 -5.38
CA SER A 223 18.29 13.92 -6.29
C SER A 223 17.35 12.94 -5.58
N CYS A 224 16.12 12.83 -6.08
CA CYS A 224 15.13 11.88 -5.60
C CYS A 224 14.98 10.75 -6.62
N GLN A 225 14.96 9.51 -6.12
CA GLN A 225 14.65 8.35 -6.94
C GLN A 225 13.14 8.22 -7.06
N TRP A 226 12.66 7.89 -8.25
CA TRP A 226 11.25 7.72 -8.53
C TRP A 226 10.97 6.27 -8.89
N THR A 227 9.84 5.77 -8.40
CA THR A 227 9.39 4.39 -8.64
C THR A 227 7.96 4.43 -9.14
N ALA A 228 7.71 3.80 -10.29
CA ALA A 228 6.35 3.51 -10.72
C ALA A 228 5.82 2.34 -9.90
N ALA A 229 4.67 2.51 -9.24
CA ALA A 229 4.10 1.51 -8.35
C ALA A 229 2.65 1.23 -8.76
N LEU A 230 2.37 -0.04 -9.02
CA LEU A 230 1.04 -0.56 -9.31
C LEU A 230 0.37 -0.94 -8.00
N TYR A 231 -0.78 -0.33 -7.74
CA TYR A 231 -1.64 -0.66 -6.61
C TYR A 231 -2.98 -1.15 -7.11
N SER A 232 -3.66 -1.89 -6.25
CA SER A 232 -5.07 -2.23 -6.44
C SER A 232 -5.89 -1.90 -5.20
N ARG A 233 -7.21 -1.86 -5.40
CA ARG A 233 -8.21 -1.81 -4.35
C ARG A 233 -9.41 -2.67 -4.75
N ASP A 234 -10.17 -3.05 -3.75
CA ASP A 234 -11.43 -3.74 -3.95
C ASP A 234 -12.49 -2.79 -4.52
N MET A 235 -13.01 -3.10 -5.71
CA MET A 235 -13.96 -2.23 -6.40
C MET A 235 -15.32 -2.12 -5.68
N ARG A 236 -15.65 -3.07 -4.79
CA ARG A 236 -16.90 -3.05 -4.02
C ARG A 236 -16.96 -1.85 -3.07
N PHE A 237 -15.80 -1.39 -2.58
CA PHE A 237 -15.71 -0.45 -1.46
C PHE A 237 -15.18 0.93 -1.86
N VAL A 238 -15.17 1.26 -3.16
CA VAL A 238 -14.63 2.53 -3.70
C VAL A 238 -15.32 3.78 -3.13
N HIS A 239 -16.58 3.66 -2.71
CA HIS A 239 -17.35 4.76 -2.13
C HIS A 239 -17.58 4.62 -0.63
N TYR A 240 -16.94 3.64 0.00
CA TYR A 240 -17.11 3.35 1.41
C TYR A 240 -16.12 4.18 2.22
N GLN A 241 -16.50 4.49 3.46
CA GLN A 241 -15.59 5.03 4.44
C GLN A 241 -14.77 3.89 5.05
N THR A 242 -13.44 4.06 5.06
CA THR A 242 -12.54 3.11 5.73
C THR A 242 -12.37 3.50 7.20
N LEU A 243 -12.69 2.58 8.09
CA LEU A 243 -12.43 2.66 9.52
C LEU A 243 -11.31 1.69 9.90
N ARG A 244 -10.58 2.00 10.97
CA ARG A 244 -9.59 1.11 11.60
C ARG A 244 -9.99 0.85 13.03
N ALA A 245 -10.07 -0.43 13.41
CA ALA A 245 -10.32 -0.85 14.77
C ALA A 245 -9.15 -0.47 15.69
N LEU A 246 -9.47 0.18 16.82
CA LEU A 246 -8.52 0.57 17.85
C LEU A 246 -8.46 -0.44 18.99
N PHE A 247 -9.57 -1.12 19.26
CA PHE A 247 -9.72 -2.04 20.37
C PHE A 247 -10.28 -3.38 19.90
N GLN A 248 -10.00 -4.43 20.69
CA GLN A 248 -10.59 -5.73 20.47
C GLN A 248 -12.07 -5.71 20.87
N TYR A 249 -12.93 -6.31 20.05
CA TYR A 249 -14.34 -6.49 20.35
C TYR A 249 -14.78 -7.92 20.07
N LYS A 250 -15.45 -8.54 21.04
CA LYS A 250 -16.06 -9.86 20.90
C LYS A 250 -17.57 -9.68 20.71
N PRO A 251 -18.14 -10.21 19.62
CA PRO A 251 -19.58 -10.19 19.37
C PRO A 251 -20.36 -10.76 20.54
N GLN A 252 -21.43 -10.08 20.92
CA GLN A 252 -22.47 -10.55 21.83
C GLN A 252 -23.64 -11.17 21.06
N ASN A 253 -23.90 -10.67 19.85
CA ASN A 253 -24.95 -11.15 18.97
C ASN A 253 -24.39 -11.69 17.63
N VAL A 254 -25.20 -12.47 16.90
CA VAL A 254 -24.76 -13.18 15.67
C VAL A 254 -24.56 -12.27 14.47
N ASP A 255 -25.15 -11.08 14.51
CA ASP A 255 -25.10 -10.03 13.51
C ASP A 255 -23.99 -9.00 13.77
N GLU A 256 -23.17 -9.20 14.80
CA GLU A 256 -22.06 -8.33 15.18
C GLU A 256 -20.71 -8.83 14.65
N LEU A 257 -19.84 -7.89 14.29
CA LEU A 257 -18.49 -8.18 13.79
C LEU A 257 -17.48 -8.31 14.93
N THR A 258 -16.61 -9.32 14.82
CA THR A 258 -15.42 -9.41 15.67
C THR A 258 -14.40 -8.39 15.22
N LEU A 259 -13.89 -7.57 16.15
CA LEU A 259 -12.81 -6.61 15.87
C LEU A 259 -11.52 -7.02 16.54
N SER A 260 -10.41 -6.92 15.81
CA SER A 260 -9.06 -6.94 16.37
C SER A 260 -8.37 -5.59 16.12
N PRO A 261 -7.53 -5.09 17.05
CA PRO A 261 -6.81 -3.84 16.83
C PRO A 261 -6.01 -3.86 15.52
N GLY A 262 -6.22 -2.84 14.69
CA GLY A 262 -5.61 -2.74 13.35
C GLY A 262 -6.46 -3.29 12.21
N ASP A 263 -7.54 -4.03 12.48
CA ASP A 263 -8.48 -4.47 11.43
C ASP A 263 -9.10 -3.26 10.72
N TYR A 264 -9.31 -3.36 9.40
CA TYR A 264 -10.03 -2.36 8.63
C TYR A 264 -11.47 -2.78 8.36
N ILE A 265 -12.36 -1.80 8.36
CA ILE A 265 -13.80 -1.97 8.16
C ILE A 265 -14.27 -0.98 7.11
N PHE A 266 -14.99 -1.45 6.11
CA PHE A 266 -15.63 -0.62 5.10
C PHE A 266 -17.06 -0.30 5.53
N VAL A 267 -17.42 0.97 5.57
CA VAL A 267 -18.74 1.45 5.98
C VAL A 267 -19.38 2.21 4.82
N ASP A 268 -20.55 1.76 4.38
CA ASP A 268 -21.37 2.49 3.41
C ASP A 268 -22.13 3.61 4.15
N PRO A 269 -21.84 4.89 3.91
CA PRO A 269 -22.52 5.99 4.60
C PRO A 269 -24.02 6.08 4.27
N THR A 270 -24.49 5.41 3.22
CA THR A 270 -25.90 5.40 2.79
C THR A 270 -26.73 4.31 3.46
N GLN A 271 -26.10 3.33 4.12
CA GLN A 271 -26.77 2.17 4.71
C GLN A 271 -26.60 2.11 6.23
N GLN A 272 -26.83 3.24 6.90
CA GLN A 272 -26.69 3.36 8.36
C GLN A 272 -28.02 3.56 9.09
N ASP A 273 -29.15 3.61 8.39
CA ASP A 273 -30.47 3.84 8.99
C ASP A 273 -30.92 2.72 9.94
N GLU A 274 -30.41 1.51 9.74
CA GLU A 274 -30.66 0.34 10.59
C GLU A 274 -29.81 0.33 11.86
N ALA A 275 -28.77 1.17 11.93
CA ALA A 275 -27.85 1.21 13.06
C ALA A 275 -28.45 2.03 14.21
N SER A 276 -28.44 1.45 15.40
CA SER A 276 -28.76 2.17 16.63
C SER A 276 -27.62 3.12 17.03
N GLU A 277 -27.93 4.12 17.87
CA GLU A 277 -26.94 5.08 18.37
C GLU A 277 -25.71 4.37 18.98
N GLY A 278 -24.51 4.80 18.58
CA GLY A 278 -23.22 4.22 19.02
C GLY A 278 -22.79 2.96 18.27
N TRP A 279 -23.59 2.48 17.31
CA TRP A 279 -23.27 1.36 16.43
C TRP A 279 -23.17 1.80 14.98
N VAL A 280 -22.39 1.05 14.21
CA VAL A 280 -22.26 1.25 12.77
C VAL A 280 -22.28 -0.12 12.08
N ILE A 281 -22.85 -0.17 10.87
CA ILE A 281 -22.85 -1.37 10.04
C ILE A 281 -21.66 -1.28 9.10
N GLY A 282 -20.81 -2.29 9.13
CA GLY A 282 -19.61 -2.35 8.29
C GLY A 282 -19.37 -3.73 7.70
N ILE A 283 -18.39 -3.80 6.82
CA ILE A 283 -17.86 -5.02 6.22
C ILE A 283 -16.40 -5.14 6.62
N SER A 284 -16.05 -6.25 7.27
CA SER A 284 -14.67 -6.55 7.66
C SER A 284 -13.81 -6.77 6.43
N GLN A 285 -12.71 -6.02 6.28
CA GLN A 285 -11.74 -6.28 5.21
C GLN A 285 -11.10 -7.67 5.36
N ARG A 286 -10.92 -8.14 6.60
CA ARG A 286 -10.25 -9.41 6.88
C ARG A 286 -11.11 -10.62 6.51
N THR A 287 -12.43 -10.54 6.68
CA THR A 287 -13.31 -11.70 6.52
C THR A 287 -14.37 -11.55 5.43
N GLY A 288 -14.55 -10.35 4.87
CA GLY A 288 -15.61 -10.03 3.92
C GLY A 288 -17.03 -10.03 4.52
N CYS A 289 -17.18 -10.35 5.81
CA CYS A 289 -18.49 -10.43 6.46
C CYS A 289 -19.03 -9.03 6.81
N ARG A 290 -20.35 -8.86 6.65
CA ARG A 290 -21.11 -7.68 7.11
C ARG A 290 -21.61 -7.89 8.53
N GLY A 291 -21.62 -6.84 9.34
CA GLY A 291 -22.29 -6.85 10.64
C GLY A 291 -22.15 -5.53 11.40
N PHE A 292 -22.74 -5.49 12.59
CA PHE A 292 -22.69 -4.34 13.51
C PHE A 292 -21.37 -4.29 14.27
N LEU A 293 -20.87 -3.09 14.51
CA LEU A 293 -19.73 -2.86 15.37
C LEU A 293 -19.90 -1.58 16.20
N PRO A 294 -19.30 -1.48 17.39
CA PRO A 294 -19.32 -0.24 18.18
C PRO A 294 -18.52 0.86 17.48
N GLU A 295 -19.13 2.02 17.25
CA GLU A 295 -18.49 3.13 16.53
C GLU A 295 -17.26 3.64 17.28
N ASN A 296 -17.35 3.75 18.61
CA ASN A 296 -16.29 4.23 19.50
C ASN A 296 -15.07 3.29 19.59
N TYR A 297 -15.12 2.11 18.96
CA TYR A 297 -14.00 1.19 18.87
C TYR A 297 -13.14 1.42 17.63
N THR A 298 -13.48 2.40 16.81
CA THR A 298 -12.85 2.65 15.53
C THR A 298 -12.44 4.11 15.35
N ASP A 299 -11.50 4.36 14.44
CA ASP A 299 -11.15 5.70 13.95
C ASP A 299 -11.09 5.70 12.42
N ARG A 300 -11.19 6.88 11.81
CA ARG A 300 -11.09 7.03 10.35
C ARG A 300 -9.68 6.66 9.86
N ALA A 301 -9.61 5.63 9.04
CA ALA A 301 -8.39 5.24 8.34
C ALA A 301 -8.16 6.10 7.08
N SER A 302 -7.01 5.95 6.46
CA SER A 302 -6.78 6.46 5.11
C SER A 302 -7.25 5.43 4.09
N GLU A 303 -7.87 5.86 2.98
CA GLU A 303 -8.37 4.93 1.94
C GLU A 303 -7.24 4.02 1.41
N SER A 304 -6.05 4.58 1.19
CA SER A 304 -4.90 3.83 0.70
C SER A 304 -4.32 2.81 1.68
N ASP A 305 -4.74 2.82 2.94
CA ASP A 305 -4.27 1.84 3.94
C ASP A 305 -4.73 0.42 3.60
N THR A 306 -5.86 0.27 2.89
CA THR A 306 -6.39 -1.03 2.44
C THR A 306 -5.97 -1.39 1.02
N TRP A 307 -5.20 -0.55 0.35
CA TRP A 307 -4.75 -0.82 -1.02
C TRP A 307 -3.62 -1.83 -1.02
N VAL A 308 -3.62 -2.70 -2.02
CA VAL A 308 -2.61 -3.73 -2.19
C VAL A 308 -1.53 -3.22 -3.11
N LYS A 309 -0.28 -3.29 -2.68
CA LYS A 309 0.87 -2.99 -3.56
C LYS A 309 1.29 -4.27 -4.29
N HIS A 310 1.33 -4.20 -5.62
CA HIS A 310 1.63 -5.35 -6.48
C HIS A 310 3.09 -5.39 -6.93
N ARG A 311 3.44 -4.50 -7.87
CA ARG A 311 4.76 -4.43 -8.50
C ARG A 311 5.23 -2.99 -8.57
N MET A 312 6.55 -2.85 -8.50
CA MET A 312 7.24 -1.58 -8.56
C MET A 312 8.31 -1.66 -9.65
N TYR A 313 8.49 -0.55 -10.36
CA TYR A 313 9.56 -0.37 -11.33
C TYR A 313 10.35 0.89 -10.95
N THR A 314 11.62 0.72 -10.62
CA THR A 314 12.51 1.83 -10.23
C THR A 314 13.36 2.25 -11.42
N PHE A 315 13.32 3.54 -11.74
CA PHE A 315 14.05 4.12 -12.88
C PHE A 315 15.50 4.46 -12.52
N SER A 316 16.25 3.49 -12.01
CA SER A 316 17.67 3.64 -11.71
C SER A 316 18.48 2.77 -12.66
N LEU A 317 19.43 3.37 -13.38
CA LEU A 317 20.53 2.64 -14.00
C LEU A 317 21.37 2.06 -12.85
N ALA A 318 21.10 0.82 -12.47
CA ALA A 318 22.02 0.09 -11.61
C ALA A 318 23.39 0.14 -12.31
N THR A 319 24.35 0.80 -11.68
CA THR A 319 25.74 0.66 -12.11
C THR A 319 26.08 -0.79 -11.82
N ASP A 320 26.12 -1.63 -12.86
CA ASP A 320 26.52 -3.04 -12.76
C ASP A 320 27.95 -3.12 -12.21
N LEU A 321 28.09 -3.15 -10.89
CA LEU A 321 29.35 -3.40 -10.19
C LEU A 321 29.69 -4.90 -10.12
N ASN A 322 29.14 -5.71 -11.02
CA ASN A 322 29.46 -7.13 -11.16
C ASN A 322 29.92 -7.46 -12.58
N SER A 323 30.99 -6.80 -13.03
CA SER A 323 31.75 -7.25 -14.20
C SER A 323 33.26 -6.96 -14.07
N ARG A 324 33.88 -7.38 -12.95
CA ARG A 324 35.29 -7.80 -12.95
C ARG A 324 35.69 -8.42 -11.60
N ARG A 325 35.56 -9.75 -11.51
CA ARG A 325 36.52 -10.54 -10.73
C ARG A 325 37.30 -11.39 -11.72
N ASP A 326 38.31 -10.75 -12.31
CA ASP A 326 39.46 -11.47 -12.84
C ASP A 326 40.30 -11.93 -11.64
N GLY A 327 40.84 -13.15 -11.76
CA GLY A 327 41.42 -13.92 -10.67
C GLY A 327 42.86 -13.59 -10.26
N GLU A 328 43.37 -14.48 -9.39
CA GLU A 328 44.74 -14.59 -8.85
C GLU A 328 45.15 -13.51 -7.83
N ALA A 329 45.80 -13.78 -6.69
CA ALA A 329 46.66 -14.90 -6.32
C ALA A 329 46.66 -15.17 -4.79
N SER A 330 46.95 -16.42 -4.46
CA SER A 330 47.34 -16.92 -3.13
C SER A 330 48.84 -16.69 -2.91
N SER A 331 49.26 -16.17 -1.75
CA SER A 331 50.54 -16.52 -1.07
C SER A 331 50.71 -15.74 0.25
N ARG A 332 51.40 -16.38 1.20
CA ARG A 332 51.49 -16.11 2.66
C ARG A 332 52.82 -15.43 3.06
N CYS A 333 52.81 -14.68 4.17
CA CYS A 333 53.80 -14.63 5.30
C CYS A 333 53.56 -13.34 6.12
N SER A 334 53.15 -13.36 7.40
CA SER A 334 53.88 -13.64 8.66
C SER A 334 55.07 -12.71 8.97
N GLY A 335 54.96 -11.94 10.06
CA GLY A 335 56.05 -11.18 10.69
C GLY A 335 55.53 -10.00 11.55
N GLU A 336 55.60 -10.15 12.87
CA GLU A 336 55.13 -9.23 13.93
C GLU A 336 55.93 -7.91 14.00
N PHE A 337 55.31 -6.81 14.45
CA PHE A 337 55.76 -5.88 15.51
C PHE A 337 54.78 -4.68 15.61
N LEU A 338 54.29 -4.41 16.83
CA LEU A 338 53.51 -3.23 17.28
C LEU A 338 54.42 -2.28 18.08
N PRO A 339 54.00 -1.07 18.55
CA PRO A 339 52.78 -0.28 18.27
C PRO A 339 53.06 1.22 17.97
N GLN A 340 52.07 1.98 17.49
CA GLN A 340 51.50 3.16 18.21
C GLN A 340 50.46 3.96 17.42
N THR A 341 49.32 4.13 18.08
CA THR A 341 48.40 5.30 18.12
C THR A 341 47.75 5.80 16.83
N ALA A 342 46.45 5.53 16.63
CA ALA A 342 45.34 6.31 17.22
C ALA A 342 44.06 6.26 16.36
N ARG A 343 42.94 6.23 17.06
CA ARG A 343 41.55 6.55 16.66
C ARG A 343 40.72 5.47 15.95
N SER A 344 39.87 4.87 16.79
CA SER A 344 38.40 4.88 16.67
C SER A 344 37.80 4.31 15.38
N LEU A 345 37.16 3.14 15.51
CA LEU A 345 35.70 3.00 15.39
C LEU A 345 35.26 1.56 15.74
N SER A 346 34.21 1.46 16.56
CA SER A 346 33.18 0.42 16.60
C SER A 346 33.56 -1.08 16.50
N SER A 347 33.13 -1.87 17.48
CA SER A 347 32.11 -2.92 17.22
C SER A 347 31.78 -3.74 18.48
N LEU A 348 30.47 -3.89 18.69
CA LEU A 348 29.80 -5.14 19.05
C LEU A 348 30.51 -6.06 20.05
N GLN A 349 30.22 -5.86 21.35
CA GLN A 349 29.93 -6.95 22.30
C GLN A 349 29.55 -6.36 23.66
N ALA A 350 28.26 -6.11 23.83
CA ALA A 350 27.59 -6.14 25.13
C ALA A 350 26.11 -6.44 24.89
N LEU A 351 25.85 -7.67 24.47
CA LEU A 351 24.57 -8.31 24.77
C LEU A 351 24.44 -8.37 26.30
N GLN A 352 23.20 -8.20 26.78
CA GLN A 352 22.72 -8.40 28.14
C GLN A 352 22.95 -7.24 29.12
N ALA A 353 21.96 -6.35 29.21
CA ALA A 353 21.23 -6.00 30.44
C ALA A 353 20.58 -4.61 30.31
N THR A 354 19.33 -4.57 29.87
CA THR A 354 18.46 -3.40 30.09
C THR A 354 17.31 -3.82 30.99
N VAL A 355 17.50 -3.51 32.27
CA VAL A 355 16.50 -3.60 33.34
C VAL A 355 15.25 -2.82 32.93
N ALA A 356 14.10 -3.51 32.91
CA ALA A 356 12.79 -2.91 32.71
C ALA A 356 12.52 -1.87 33.81
N ARG A 357 12.62 -0.59 33.48
CA ARG A 357 12.12 0.48 34.37
C ARG A 357 10.61 0.54 34.21
N LYS A 358 9.87 0.01 35.19
CA LYS A 358 8.41 0.22 35.30
C LYS A 358 8.16 1.73 35.47
N SER A 359 7.51 2.36 34.49
CA SER A 359 7.08 3.76 34.56
C SER A 359 5.61 3.84 34.97
N VAL A 360 5.30 4.63 36.00
CA VAL A 360 3.93 4.90 36.46
C VAL A 360 3.37 6.10 35.70
N LEU A 361 2.24 5.91 35.02
CA LEU A 361 1.49 6.97 34.35
C LEU A 361 0.29 7.35 35.23
N VAL A 362 0.26 8.57 35.73
CA VAL A 362 -0.87 9.09 36.53
C VAL A 362 -1.74 9.95 35.63
N VAL A 363 -2.93 9.44 35.30
CA VAL A 363 -3.95 10.17 34.52
C VAL A 363 -5.01 10.70 35.48
N ARG A 364 -5.28 12.01 35.41
CA ARG A 364 -6.38 12.64 36.16
C ARG A 364 -7.51 12.95 35.21
N HIS A 365 -8.69 12.38 35.47
CA HIS A 365 -9.92 12.65 34.74
C HIS A 365 -10.90 13.44 35.63
N GLY A 366 -11.67 14.36 35.04
CA GLY A 366 -12.62 15.23 35.76
C GLY A 366 -13.90 14.54 36.21
N GLU A 367 -14.14 13.32 35.73
CA GLU A 367 -15.32 12.50 36.04
C GLU A 367 -14.92 11.08 36.48
N ARG A 368 -15.85 10.40 37.13
CA ARG A 368 -15.67 9.04 37.66
C ARG A 368 -15.39 8.03 36.54
N VAL A 369 -14.19 7.46 36.54
CA VAL A 369 -13.68 6.52 35.53
C VAL A 369 -14.53 5.24 35.41
N ASP A 370 -15.18 4.82 36.51
CA ASP A 370 -16.09 3.66 36.53
C ASP A 370 -17.39 3.86 35.73
N GLN A 371 -17.80 5.11 35.46
CA GLN A 371 -18.95 5.39 34.60
C GLN A 371 -18.61 5.32 33.11
N ILE A 372 -17.38 5.67 32.72
CA ILE A 372 -16.96 5.71 31.32
C ILE A 372 -16.42 4.35 30.86
N PHE A 373 -15.68 3.66 31.72
CA PHE A 373 -14.98 2.41 31.37
C PHE A 373 -15.59 1.16 32.04
N GLY A 374 -16.64 1.33 32.85
CA GLY A 374 -17.27 0.24 33.61
C GLY A 374 -16.40 -0.26 34.77
N LYS A 375 -16.99 -0.97 35.75
CA LYS A 375 -16.30 -1.37 37.01
C LYS A 375 -15.10 -2.32 36.83
N ALA A 376 -14.94 -2.95 35.67
CA ALA A 376 -13.88 -3.91 35.39
C ALA A 376 -12.57 -3.27 34.88
N TRP A 377 -12.55 -1.95 34.62
CA TRP A 377 -11.41 -1.26 34.02
C TRP A 377 -10.09 -1.44 34.81
N LEU A 378 -10.17 -1.47 36.14
CA LEU A 378 -9.03 -1.63 37.03
C LEU A 378 -8.32 -2.99 36.87
N GLN A 379 -9.07 -4.04 36.50
CA GLN A 379 -8.50 -5.37 36.26
C GLN A 379 -7.72 -5.44 34.94
N GLN A 380 -7.99 -4.54 34.00
CA GLN A 380 -7.30 -4.47 32.71
C GLN A 380 -6.01 -3.63 32.78
N CYS A 381 -5.83 -2.82 33.83
CA CYS A 381 -4.63 -2.00 34.03
C CYS A 381 -3.51 -2.73 34.80
N SER A 382 -3.72 -3.99 35.17
CA SER A 382 -2.76 -4.79 35.93
C SER A 382 -2.37 -6.02 35.11
N THR A 383 -1.16 -6.06 34.58
CA THR A 383 -0.58 -7.31 34.09
C THR A 383 -0.16 -8.16 35.30
N PRO A 384 -0.58 -9.43 35.43
CA PRO A 384 0.03 -10.32 36.41
C PRO A 384 1.52 -10.48 36.05
N ASP A 385 2.39 -10.29 37.05
CA ASP A 385 3.86 -10.42 36.92
C ASP A 385 4.30 -11.81 36.43
#